data_AF-A0A0Q9LLM0-F1
#
_entry.id   AF-A0A0Q9LLM0-F1
#
_cell.length_a   1.000
_cell.length_b   1.000
_cell.length_c   1.000
_cell.angle_alpha   90.00
_cell.angle_beta   90.00
_cell.angle_gamma   90.00
#
_symmetry.space_group_name_H-M   'P 1'
#
loop_
_entity.id
_entity.type
_entity.pdbx_description
1 polymer ?
#
loop_
_entity_poly.entity_id
_entity_poly.type
_entity_poly.pdbx_seq_one_letter_code
_entity_poly.pdbx_strand_id
1 'polypeptide(L)' 'MSLVDVSSVSASLFILGIVFIMLIFGLLSFGILRMFQQRFRMGWFSFGGAVVSFIVFMIILNKWYL' A
#
# COMPACT_ATOMS: atom_id res chain seq x y z
N MET A 1 -1.67 28.10 3.83
CA MET A 1 -1.69 26.65 4.07
C MET A 1 -2.25 26.44 5.47
N SER A 2 -3.49 25.97 5.60
CA SER A 2 -4.03 25.60 6.91
C SER A 2 -3.31 24.34 7.38
N LEU A 3 -2.76 24.39 8.59
CA LEU A 3 -2.22 23.21 9.26
C LEU A 3 -3.37 22.22 9.42
N VAL A 4 -3.33 21.12 8.67
CA VAL A 4 -4.22 19.98 8.87
C VAL A 4 -3.76 19.34 10.18
N ASP A 5 -4.53 19.56 11.23
CA ASP A 5 -4.22 19.02 12.55
C ASP A 5 -4.50 17.52 12.56
N VAL A 6 -3.42 16.74 12.58
CA VAL A 6 -3.41 15.28 12.64
C VAL A 6 -3.43 14.75 14.07
N SER A 7 -3.54 15.62 15.10
CA SER A 7 -3.58 15.21 16.51
C SER A 7 -4.78 14.33 16.87
N SER A 8 -5.85 14.36 16.06
CA SER A 8 -7.01 13.48 16.18
C SER A 8 -6.87 12.16 15.41
N VAL A 9 -5.85 12.03 14.56
CA VAL A 9 -5.58 10.79 13.82
C VAL A 9 -4.85 9.83 14.76
N SER A 10 -5.52 8.73 15.10
CA SER A 10 -4.93 7.69 15.93
C SER A 10 -3.58 7.27 15.36
N ALA A 11 -2.54 7.21 16.22
CA ALA A 11 -1.20 6.79 15.83
C ALA A 11 -1.20 5.44 15.09
N SER A 12 -2.16 4.56 15.41
CA SER A 12 -2.37 3.29 14.71
C SER A 12 -2.74 3.47 13.24
N LEU A 13 -3.58 4.46 12.90
CA LEU A 13 -4.02 4.76 11.54
C LEU A 13 -2.86 5.29 10.69
N PHE A 14 -2.04 6.15 11.29
CA PHE A 14 -0.85 6.69 10.64
C PHE A 14 0.19 5.61 10.33
N ILE A 15 0.51 4.77 11.33
CA ILE A 15 1.43 3.64 11.15
C ILE A 15 0.90 2.66 10.11
N LEU A 16 -0.41 2.34 10.17
CA LEU A 16 -1.07 1.48 9.18
C LEU A 16 -0.91 2.06 7.77
N GLY A 17 -1.20 3.35 7.59
CA GLY A 17 -1.06 4.04 6.31
C GLY A 17 0.37 3.95 5.75
N ILE A 18 1.37 4.23 6.57
CA ILE A 18 2.78 4.18 6.16
C ILE A 18 3.20 2.77 5.76
N VAL A 19 2.85 1.76 6.57
CA VAL A 19 3.21 0.37 6.30
C VAL A 19 2.60 -0.08 4.97
N PHE A 20 1.32 0.20 4.73
CA PHE A 20 0.67 -0.19 3.48
C PHE A 20 1.18 0.61 2.28
N ILE A 21 1.50 1.90 2.44
CA ILE A 21 2.14 2.69 1.38
C ILE A 21 3.48 2.08 1.00
N MET A 22 4.36 1.79 1.96
CA MET A 22 5.67 1.21 1.70
C MET A 22 5.54 -0.17 1.03
N LEU A 23 4.58 -0.98 1.47
CA LEU A 23 4.33 -2.31 0.94
C LEU A 23 3.81 -2.23 -0.51
N ILE A 24 2.78 -1.43 -0.77
CA ILE A 24 2.15 -1.29 -2.10
C ILE A 24 3.15 -0.69 -3.10
N PHE A 25 3.76 0.45 -2.77
CA PHE A 25 4.72 1.10 -3.67
C PHE A 25 6.02 0.29 -3.84
N GLY A 26 6.45 -0.43 -2.80
CA GLY A 26 7.56 -1.37 -2.89
C GLY A 26 7.27 -2.51 -3.87
N LEU A 27 6.11 -3.17 -3.74
CA LEU A 27 5.67 -4.22 -4.66
C LEU A 27 5.50 -3.72 -6.10
N LEU A 28 4.94 -2.51 -6.27
CA LEU A 28 4.82 -1.86 -7.57
C LEU A 28 6.19 -1.61 -8.20
N SER A 29 7.12 -1.02 -7.45
CA SER A 29 8.49 -0.74 -7.91
C SER A 29 9.23 -2.03 -8.32
N PHE A 30 9.13 -3.08 -7.50
CA PHE A 30 9.70 -4.39 -7.84
C PHE A 30 9.01 -5.05 -9.04
N GLY A 31 7.70 -4.92 -9.17
CA GLY A 31 6.94 -5.42 -10.31
C GLY A 31 7.37 -4.76 -11.62
N ILE A 32 7.50 -3.44 -11.61
CA ILE A 32 7.97 -2.64 -12.74
C ILE A 32 9.41 -3.03 -13.12
N LEU A 33 10.32 -3.11 -12.14
CA LEU A 33 11.71 -3.55 -12.37
C LEU A 33 11.77 -4.94 -13.03
N ARG A 34 10.91 -5.88 -12.61
CA ARG A 34 10.85 -7.23 -13.20
C ARG A 34 10.29 -7.25 -14.61
N MET A 35 9.37 -6.34 -14.95
CA MET A 35 8.87 -6.19 -16.33
C MET A 35 9.96 -5.68 -17.27
N PHE A 36 10.79 -4.73 -16.82
CA PHE A 36 11.96 -4.28 -17.59
C PHE A 36 13.00 -5.37 -17.82
N GLN A 37 13.11 -6.34 -16.90
CA GLN A 37 13.97 -7.53 -17.07
C GLN A 37 13.38 -8.59 -18.01
N GLN A 38 12.31 -8.29 -18.77
CA GLN A 38 11.52 -9.24 -19.58
C GLN A 38 10.95 -10.44 -18.81
N ARG A 39 11.03 -10.44 -17.47
CA ARG A 39 10.46 -11.47 -16.59
C ARG A 39 9.01 -11.16 -16.25
N PHE A 40 8.18 -11.02 -17.29
CA PHE A 40 6.77 -10.62 -17.19
C PHE A 40 5.94 -11.50 -16.24
N ARG A 41 6.13 -12.82 -16.26
CA ARG A 41 5.41 -13.75 -15.36
C ARG A 41 5.65 -13.43 -13.88
N MET A 42 6.91 -13.15 -13.53
CA MET A 42 7.29 -12.85 -12.14
C MET A 42 6.93 -11.43 -11.72
N GLY A 43 6.81 -10.49 -12.68
CA GLY A 43 6.35 -9.11 -12.44
C GLY A 43 4.85 -9.04 -12.15
N TRP A 44 4.04 -9.90 -12.81
CA TRP A 44 2.60 -9.99 -12.56
C TRP A 44 2.26 -10.42 -11.14
N PHE A 45 3.05 -11.32 -10.53
CA PHE A 45 2.86 -11.68 -9.11
C PHE A 45 3.06 -10.50 -8.16
N SER A 46 4.05 -9.63 -8.44
CA SER A 46 4.28 -8.43 -7.64
C SER A 46 3.14 -7.41 -7.78
N PHE A 47 2.59 -7.26 -8.98
CA PHE A 47 1.38 -6.45 -9.21
C PHE A 47 0.16 -7.03 -8.49
N GLY A 48 -0.05 -8.34 -8.58
CA GLY A 48 -1.11 -9.03 -7.85
C GLY A 48 -0.98 -8.83 -6.33
N GLY A 49 0.25 -8.94 -5.80
CA GLY A 49 0.52 -8.66 -4.39
C GLY A 49 0.18 -7.22 -3.99
N ALA A 50 0.47 -6.23 -4.84
CA ALA A 50 0.13 -4.84 -4.58
C ALA A 50 -1.40 -4.63 -4.51
N VAL A 51 -2.15 -5.24 -5.44
CA VAL A 51 -3.62 -5.19 -5.46
C VAL A 51 -4.21 -5.86 -4.22
N VAL A 52 -3.73 -7.05 -3.85
CA VAL A 52 -4.18 -7.77 -2.65
C VAL A 52 -3.91 -6.94 -1.40
N SER A 53 -2.73 -6.32 -1.30
CA SER A 53 -2.38 -5.47 -0.17
C SER A 53 -3.29 -4.24 -0.06
N PHE A 54 -3.68 -3.65 -1.19
CA PHE A 54 -4.65 -2.56 -1.23
C PHE A 54 -6.05 -2.98 -0.76
N ILE A 55 -6.51 -4.17 -1.17
CA ILE A 55 -7.80 -4.71 -0.73
C ILE A 55 -7.79 -4.96 0.79
N VAL A 56 -6.72 -5.55 1.32
CA VAL A 56 -6.57 -5.78 2.76
C VAL A 56 -6.58 -4.47 3.53
N PHE A 57 -5.89 -3.42 3.03
CA PHE A 57 -5.92 -2.08 3.63
C PHE A 57 -7.34 -1.52 3.72
N MET A 58 -8.10 -1.59 2.62
CA MET A 58 -9.51 -1.16 2.57
C MET A 58 -10.38 -1.90 3.58
N ILE A 59 -10.20 -3.22 3.74
CA ILE A 59 -10.94 -4.02 4.74
C ILE A 59 -10.62 -3.57 6.16
N ILE A 60 -9.34 -3.31 6.46
CA ILE A 60 -8.93 -2.87 7.80
C ILE A 60 -9.53 -1.50 8.10
N LEU A 61 -9.49 -0.56 7.15
CA LEU A 61 -10.10 0.75 7.32
C LEU A 61 -11.61 0.66 7.55
N ASN A 62 -12.31 -0.15 6.75
CA ASN A 62 -13.75 -0.34 6.89
C ASN A 62 -14.11 -0.95 8.26
N LYS A 63 -13.35 -1.95 8.72
CA LYS A 63 -13.68 -2.66 9.98
C LYS A 63 -13.35 -1.87 11.25
N TRP A 64 -12.33 -1.01 11.22
CA TRP A 64 -11.81 -0.35 12.43
C TRP A 64 -12.15 1.14 12.52
N TYR A 65 -12.52 1.80 11.41
CA TYR A 65 -12.68 3.25 11.36
C TYR A 65 -13.99 3.74 10.75
N LEU A 66 -14.81 2.85 10.20
CA LEU A 66 -16.11 3.14 9.58
C LEU A 66 -17.24 2.49 10.41
#